data_AF-A0A428RIW1-F1
#
_entry.id   AF-A0A428RIW1-F1
#
_cell.length_a   1.000
_cell.length_b   1.000
_cell.length_c   1.000
_cell.angle_alpha   90.00
_cell.angle_beta   90.00
_cell.angle_gamma   90.00
#
_symmetry.space_group_name_H-M   'P 1'
#
loop_
_entity.id
_entity.type
_entity.pdbx_description
1 polymer ?
#
loop_
_entity_poly.entity_id
_entity_poly.type
_entity_poly.pdbx_seq_one_letter_code
_entity_poly.pdbx_strand_id
1 'polypeptide(L)'
;MFLFAQHGLSAFSTIWTSLTGFFHNILRFLVTLITGFRQSAAAITPQPTWPLTEQQIYRRSDTFFRSIDEDAIRALGTHHHSKGLQCQIKARYRGSFNGCFVLEFTDDSTLVVRLPLEPAVQDAWDKVRSEVCTMQYIRRKTNIPVPQVYAYGRSQLCRHATELQVFIIMEQIKGQPLTRKALETSLEPRRRLFLQQIVDVFAELRKVPFTRGGSLMPSNDEDIELDSPPDIVGAFSIRKNELQAAGYTASRILTTSAKEFLDEQLCILQRLWTMPCKDLDREQAEREEFAQQFICQPEILDRIYIDPTAQSFFLAHPDLRPGNILVDDELNICGIID
;
A
#
# COMPACT_ATOMS: atom_id res chain seq x y z
N MET A 1 65.77 39.98 -27.51
CA MET A 1 65.35 40.12 -26.09
C MET A 1 63.82 40.06 -26.09
N PHE A 2 63.27 38.91 -25.70
CA PHE A 2 61.97 38.62 -25.03
C PHE A 2 60.83 39.68 -25.15
N LEU A 3 59.56 39.40 -25.45
CA LEU A 3 58.67 38.26 -25.14
C LEU A 3 57.44 38.28 -26.08
N PHE A 4 57.01 37.10 -26.55
CA PHE A 4 55.64 36.80 -26.97
C PHE A 4 55.26 35.48 -26.29
N ALA A 5 54.25 35.48 -25.42
CA ALA A 5 53.38 34.33 -25.06
C ALA A 5 52.71 34.59 -23.70
N GLN A 6 51.38 34.52 -23.65
CA GLN A 6 50.55 33.89 -22.61
C GLN A 6 49.14 34.49 -22.63
N HIS A 7 48.27 34.02 -23.52
CA HIS A 7 46.82 33.99 -23.31
C HIS A 7 46.21 32.96 -24.26
N GLY A 8 46.15 31.70 -23.82
CA GLY A 8 45.59 30.63 -24.67
C GLY A 8 45.44 29.24 -24.04
N LEU A 9 45.63 29.06 -22.73
CA LEU A 9 45.64 27.73 -22.10
C LEU A 9 44.63 27.52 -20.95
N SER A 10 43.93 28.55 -20.45
CA SER A 10 42.98 28.37 -19.32
C SER A 10 41.55 27.97 -19.75
N ALA A 11 41.10 28.38 -20.94
CA ALA A 11 39.74 28.05 -21.42
C ALA A 11 39.64 26.58 -21.89
N PHE A 12 40.69 26.05 -22.51
CA PHE A 12 40.71 24.66 -22.98
C PHE A 12 40.81 23.64 -21.84
N SER A 13 41.54 23.93 -20.74
CA SER A 13 41.61 23.00 -19.60
C SER A 13 40.28 22.91 -18.85
N THR A 14 39.53 24.00 -18.78
CA THR A 14 38.23 24.06 -18.07
C THR A 14 37.12 23.34 -18.85
N ILE A 15 37.11 23.48 -20.18
CA ILE A 15 36.17 22.76 -21.05
C ILE A 15 36.51 21.26 -21.12
N TRP A 16 37.81 20.92 -21.16
CA TRP A 16 38.24 19.51 -21.15
C TRP A 16 37.97 18.83 -19.82
N THR A 17 38.21 19.48 -18.68
CA THR A 17 37.88 18.93 -17.34
C THR A 17 36.38 18.76 -17.13
N SER A 18 35.56 19.70 -17.63
CA SER A 18 34.09 19.59 -17.61
C SER A 18 33.56 18.46 -18.49
N LEU A 19 34.09 18.30 -19.71
CA LEU A 19 33.73 17.18 -20.60
C LEU A 19 34.20 15.84 -20.04
N THR A 20 35.41 15.75 -19.49
CA THR A 20 35.89 14.52 -18.84
C THR A 20 35.10 14.18 -17.59
N GLY A 21 34.65 15.17 -16.81
CA GLY A 21 33.77 14.96 -15.66
C GLY A 21 32.37 14.51 -16.07
N PHE A 22 31.82 15.07 -17.16
CA PHE A 22 30.54 14.67 -17.73
C PHE A 22 30.57 13.22 -18.26
N PHE A 23 31.59 12.87 -19.06
CA PHE A 23 31.76 11.50 -19.55
C PHE A 23 32.14 10.52 -18.43
N HIS A 24 32.91 10.95 -17.43
CA HIS A 24 33.21 10.12 -16.26
C HIS A 24 31.95 9.88 -15.41
N ASN A 25 31.08 10.87 -15.24
CA ASN A 25 29.82 10.72 -14.51
C ASN A 25 28.80 9.89 -15.31
N ILE A 26 28.74 10.03 -16.64
CA ILE A 26 27.91 9.16 -17.50
C ILE A 26 28.45 7.73 -17.48
N LEU A 27 29.76 7.54 -17.58
CA LEU A 27 30.39 6.23 -17.53
C LEU A 27 30.21 5.62 -16.13
N ARG A 28 30.29 6.41 -15.06
CA ARG A 28 30.03 5.94 -13.69
C ARG A 28 28.56 5.66 -13.47
N PHE A 29 27.64 6.42 -14.05
CA PHE A 29 26.19 6.14 -14.05
C PHE A 29 25.87 4.85 -14.83
N LEU A 30 26.45 4.68 -16.01
CA LEU A 30 26.34 3.47 -16.83
C LEU A 30 27.00 2.27 -16.15
N VAL A 31 28.17 2.45 -15.53
CA VAL A 31 28.86 1.39 -14.77
C VAL A 31 28.11 1.08 -13.48
N THR A 32 27.50 2.03 -12.77
CA THR A 32 26.61 1.72 -11.63
C THR A 32 25.36 0.96 -12.10
N LEU A 33 24.81 1.29 -13.27
CA LEU A 33 23.75 0.53 -13.94
C LEU A 33 24.20 -0.90 -14.34
N ILE A 34 25.46 -1.08 -14.75
CA ILE A 34 25.99 -2.35 -15.29
C ILE A 34 26.65 -3.24 -14.22
N THR A 35 27.27 -2.67 -13.19
CA THR A 35 28.10 -3.36 -12.19
C THR A 35 27.57 -3.26 -10.75
N GLY A 36 26.62 -2.36 -10.47
CA GLY A 36 25.95 -2.26 -9.17
C GLY A 36 24.78 -3.23 -9.00
N PHE A 37 24.27 -3.79 -10.10
CA PHE A 37 23.23 -4.81 -10.09
C PHE A 37 23.84 -6.16 -10.41
N ARG A 38 24.39 -6.83 -9.39
CA ARG A 38 24.16 -8.28 -9.35
C ARG A 38 22.65 -8.43 -9.33
N GLN A 39 22.07 -8.82 -10.47
CA GLN A 39 20.69 -9.28 -10.60
C GLN A 39 20.42 -10.32 -9.50
N SER A 40 19.93 -9.87 -8.35
CA SER A 40 19.04 -10.71 -7.55
C SER A 40 17.70 -10.59 -8.25
N ALA A 41 17.28 -11.69 -8.87
CA ALA A 41 16.19 -11.76 -9.83
C ALA A 41 14.82 -11.43 -9.21
N ALA A 42 14.47 -10.15 -9.17
CA ALA A 42 13.09 -9.70 -9.24
C ALA A 42 12.77 -9.45 -10.71
N ALA A 43 12.21 -10.44 -11.40
CA ALA A 43 11.86 -10.32 -12.80
C ALA A 43 10.68 -9.35 -12.99
N ILE A 44 10.93 -8.05 -12.89
CA ILE A 44 9.99 -7.03 -13.34
C ILE A 44 10.02 -7.04 -14.86
N THR A 45 9.02 -7.63 -15.48
CA THR A 45 8.97 -7.84 -16.92
C THR A 45 7.75 -7.12 -17.53
N PRO A 46 7.91 -6.41 -18.65
CA PRO A 46 6.79 -5.81 -19.35
C PRO A 46 5.92 -6.92 -19.94
N GLN A 47 4.60 -6.76 -19.82
CA GLN A 47 3.62 -7.57 -20.53
C GLN A 47 3.33 -6.95 -21.91
N PRO A 48 3.00 -7.78 -22.91
CA PRO A 48 2.67 -7.31 -24.26
C PRO A 48 1.24 -6.74 -24.32
N THR A 49 0.91 -5.80 -23.44
CA THR A 49 -0.43 -5.22 -23.28
C THR A 49 -0.36 -3.71 -23.26
N TRP A 50 -1.43 -3.04 -23.70
CA TRP A 50 -1.60 -1.60 -23.53
C TRP A 50 -2.31 -1.33 -22.20
N PRO A 51 -1.58 -0.97 -21.14
CA PRO A 51 -2.18 -0.74 -19.83
C PRO A 51 -3.16 0.43 -19.88
N LEU A 52 -4.14 0.40 -18.98
CA LEU A 52 -5.11 1.47 -18.85
C LEU A 52 -4.46 2.69 -18.22
N THR A 53 -4.90 3.88 -18.61
CA THR A 53 -4.54 5.10 -17.89
C THR A 53 -5.24 5.15 -16.53
N GLU A 54 -4.70 5.92 -15.59
CA GLU A 54 -5.33 6.12 -14.28
C GLU A 54 -6.78 6.62 -14.41
N GLN A 55 -7.04 7.55 -15.33
CA GLN A 55 -8.40 8.03 -15.60
C GLN A 55 -9.33 6.91 -16.11
N GLN A 56 -8.82 6.00 -16.93
CA GLN A 56 -9.58 4.84 -17.40
C GLN A 56 -9.86 3.86 -16.25
N ILE A 57 -8.86 3.58 -15.41
CA ILE A 57 -9.01 2.75 -14.21
C ILE A 57 -10.08 3.36 -13.30
N TYR A 58 -9.99 4.66 -12.99
CA TYR A 58 -10.96 5.38 -12.16
C TYR A 58 -12.39 5.27 -12.71
N ARG A 59 -12.58 5.52 -14.01
CA ARG A 59 -13.90 5.41 -14.68
C ARG A 59 -14.43 3.99 -14.65
N ARG A 60 -13.58 2.98 -14.88
CA ARG A 60 -13.98 1.57 -14.77
C ARG A 60 -14.36 1.21 -13.35
N SER A 61 -13.60 1.65 -12.34
CA SER A 61 -13.93 1.44 -10.94
C SER A 61 -15.22 2.14 -10.51
N ASP A 62 -15.51 3.35 -11.02
CA ASP A 62 -16.79 4.03 -10.80
C ASP A 62 -17.96 3.29 -11.49
N THR A 63 -17.75 2.83 -12.73
CA THR A 63 -18.75 2.02 -13.45
C THR A 63 -19.04 0.72 -12.73
N PHE A 64 -17.99 0.01 -12.29
CA PHE A 64 -18.09 -1.21 -11.48
C PHE A 64 -18.84 -0.96 -10.19
N PHE A 65 -18.49 0.08 -9.44
CA PHE A 65 -19.17 0.40 -8.18
C PHE A 65 -20.66 0.69 -8.38
N ARG A 66 -21.04 1.33 -9.49
CA ARG A 66 -22.44 1.59 -9.86
C ARG A 66 -23.18 0.35 -10.36
N SER A 67 -22.48 -0.67 -10.87
CA SER A 67 -23.10 -1.91 -11.32
C SER A 67 -23.37 -2.91 -10.19
N ILE A 68 -22.86 -2.65 -8.98
CA ILE A 68 -23.14 -3.47 -7.80
C ILE A 68 -24.65 -3.46 -7.53
N ASP A 69 -25.21 -4.65 -7.39
CA ASP A 69 -26.62 -4.86 -7.12
C ASP A 69 -26.90 -4.78 -5.63
N GLU A 70 -27.64 -3.75 -5.22
CA GLU A 70 -27.99 -3.51 -3.83
C GLU A 70 -28.85 -4.63 -3.24
N ASP A 71 -29.68 -5.27 -4.06
CA ASP A 71 -30.46 -6.44 -3.62
C ASP A 71 -29.55 -7.63 -3.30
N ALA A 72 -28.52 -7.87 -4.12
CA ALA A 72 -27.53 -8.89 -3.85
C ALA A 72 -26.71 -8.57 -2.58
N ILE A 73 -26.36 -7.30 -2.35
CA ILE A 73 -25.68 -6.86 -1.13
C ILE A 73 -26.55 -7.09 0.12
N ARG A 74 -27.84 -6.75 0.06
CA ARG A 74 -28.78 -7.04 1.16
C ARG A 74 -28.93 -8.53 1.41
N ALA A 75 -29.14 -9.32 0.35
CA ALA A 75 -29.25 -10.77 0.45
C ALA A 75 -28.00 -11.40 1.06
N LEU A 76 -26.81 -10.94 0.66
CA LEU A 76 -25.54 -11.36 1.24
C LEU A 76 -25.47 -11.02 2.74
N GLY A 77 -25.83 -9.80 3.11
CA GLY A 77 -25.87 -9.37 4.51
C GLY A 77 -26.83 -10.21 5.36
N THR A 78 -28.04 -10.46 4.86
CA THR A 78 -29.02 -11.32 5.52
C THR A 78 -28.53 -12.76 5.64
N HIS A 79 -27.90 -13.32 4.60
CA HIS A 79 -27.39 -14.69 4.62
C HIS A 79 -26.34 -14.91 5.71
N HIS A 80 -25.44 -13.94 5.91
CA HIS A 80 -24.37 -14.02 6.91
C HIS A 80 -24.73 -13.42 8.28
N HIS A 81 -25.94 -12.88 8.45
CA HIS A 81 -26.41 -12.42 9.75
C HIS A 81 -26.76 -13.62 10.64
N SER A 82 -26.34 -13.59 11.91
CA SER A 82 -26.52 -14.71 12.86
C SER A 82 -27.96 -15.22 13.00
N LYS A 83 -28.94 -14.32 12.83
CA LYS A 83 -30.39 -14.61 12.88
C LYS A 83 -31.09 -14.56 11.51
N GLY A 84 -30.37 -14.32 10.43
CA GLY A 84 -30.98 -14.16 9.10
C GLY A 84 -31.93 -12.96 8.97
N LEU A 85 -31.63 -11.84 9.65
CA LEU A 85 -32.51 -10.67 9.64
C LEU A 85 -32.41 -9.90 8.32
N GLN A 86 -33.51 -9.25 7.97
CA GLN A 86 -33.53 -8.31 6.86
C GLN A 86 -32.75 -7.05 7.22
N CYS A 87 -32.16 -6.42 6.21
CA CYS A 87 -31.39 -5.19 6.37
C CYS A 87 -31.68 -4.16 5.28
N GLN A 88 -31.36 -2.92 5.60
CA GLN A 88 -31.32 -1.82 4.64
C GLN A 88 -29.88 -1.33 4.48
N ILE A 89 -29.58 -0.78 3.29
CA ILE A 89 -28.30 -0.10 3.05
C ILE A 89 -28.46 1.34 3.53
N LYS A 90 -27.83 1.65 4.67
CA LYS A 90 -27.87 2.98 5.29
C LYS A 90 -26.95 3.98 4.58
N ALA A 91 -25.80 3.50 4.13
CA ALA A 91 -24.79 4.34 3.51
C ALA A 91 -23.94 3.55 2.52
N ARG A 92 -23.35 4.28 1.57
CA ARG A 92 -22.34 3.77 0.63
C ARG A 92 -21.14 4.69 0.60
N TYR A 93 -19.96 4.11 0.53
CA TYR A 93 -18.69 4.83 0.44
C TYR A 93 -17.84 4.22 -0.67
N ARG A 94 -17.21 5.07 -1.47
CA ARG A 94 -16.27 4.66 -2.51
C ARG A 94 -14.92 5.28 -2.22
N GLY A 95 -13.94 4.43 -1.90
CA GLY A 95 -12.53 4.79 -1.84
C GLY A 95 -11.84 4.66 -3.19
N SER A 96 -10.51 4.67 -3.18
CA SER A 96 -9.69 4.46 -4.39
C SER A 96 -9.66 2.99 -4.81
N PHE A 97 -9.59 2.08 -3.84
CA PHE A 97 -9.44 0.64 -4.06
C PHE A 97 -10.61 -0.19 -3.55
N ASN A 98 -11.52 0.38 -2.76
CA ASN A 98 -12.60 -0.36 -2.10
C ASN A 98 -13.93 0.39 -2.19
N GLY A 99 -15.02 -0.35 -2.30
CA GLY A 99 -16.39 0.10 -2.10
C GLY A 99 -16.95 -0.50 -0.82
N CYS A 100 -17.64 0.30 0.00
CA CYS A 100 -18.22 -0.13 1.26
C CYS A 100 -19.73 0.18 1.31
N PHE A 101 -20.50 -0.76 1.82
CA PHE A 101 -21.94 -0.66 2.05
C PHE A 101 -22.23 -0.90 3.53
N VAL A 102 -22.80 0.09 4.19
CA VAL A 102 -23.21 -0.02 5.59
C VAL A 102 -24.62 -0.57 5.64
N LEU A 103 -24.77 -1.74 6.23
CA LEU A 103 -26.03 -2.42 6.45
C LEU A 103 -26.54 -2.13 7.87
N GLU A 104 -27.83 -1.86 7.99
CA GLU A 104 -28.55 -1.74 9.26
C GLU A 104 -29.69 -2.76 9.26
N PHE A 105 -29.68 -3.64 10.24
CA PHE A 105 -30.65 -4.73 10.38
C PHE A 105 -31.86 -4.29 11.19
N THR A 106 -32.94 -5.07 11.14
CA THR A 106 -34.17 -4.79 11.89
C THR A 106 -34.02 -4.81 13.41
N ASP A 107 -32.92 -5.35 13.94
CA ASP A 107 -32.58 -5.31 15.37
C ASP A 107 -31.55 -4.22 15.71
N ASP A 108 -31.41 -3.21 14.84
CA ASP A 108 -30.50 -2.08 14.93
C ASP A 108 -29.00 -2.44 14.91
N SER A 109 -28.67 -3.73 14.74
CA SER A 109 -27.30 -4.16 14.50
C SER A 109 -26.81 -3.67 13.14
N THR A 110 -25.49 -3.50 13.01
CA THR A 110 -24.89 -2.92 11.81
C THR A 110 -23.69 -3.72 11.33
N LEU A 111 -23.58 -3.92 10.02
CA LEU A 111 -22.45 -4.57 9.36
C LEU A 111 -21.94 -3.72 8.21
N VAL A 112 -20.68 -3.92 7.81
CA VAL A 112 -20.11 -3.36 6.59
C VAL A 112 -19.84 -4.49 5.62
N VAL A 113 -20.37 -4.36 4.39
CA VAL A 113 -19.93 -5.17 3.24
C VAL A 113 -18.92 -4.34 2.46
N ARG A 114 -17.70 -4.83 2.36
CA ARG A 114 -16.59 -4.20 1.64
C ARG A 114 -16.21 -5.05 0.44
N LEU A 115 -15.99 -4.40 -0.70
CA LEU A 115 -15.56 -5.03 -1.94
C LEU A 115 -14.32 -4.30 -2.49
N PRO A 116 -13.28 -5.02 -2.91
CA PRO A 116 -12.24 -4.42 -3.72
C PRO A 116 -12.85 -3.94 -5.05
N LEU A 117 -12.46 -2.75 -5.49
CA LEU A 117 -12.76 -2.23 -6.82
C LEU A 117 -11.81 -2.92 -7.80
N GLU A 118 -12.18 -4.12 -8.24
CA GLU A 118 -11.35 -5.02 -9.07
C GLU A 118 -10.66 -4.34 -10.27
N PRO A 119 -11.27 -3.36 -10.98
CA PRO A 119 -10.56 -2.63 -12.04
C PRO A 119 -9.30 -1.87 -11.56
N ALA A 120 -9.23 -1.50 -10.29
CA ALA A 120 -8.09 -0.83 -9.66
C ALA A 120 -7.23 -1.78 -8.80
N VAL A 121 -7.66 -3.02 -8.59
CA VAL A 121 -7.03 -3.96 -7.64
C VAL A 121 -6.65 -5.25 -8.36
N GLN A 122 -5.34 -5.44 -8.55
CA GLN A 122 -4.76 -6.69 -9.03
C GLN A 122 -4.81 -7.76 -7.94
N ASP A 123 -5.03 -9.03 -8.31
CA ASP A 123 -5.09 -10.17 -7.40
C ASP A 123 -6.04 -9.96 -6.20
N ALA A 124 -7.25 -9.45 -6.47
CA ALA A 124 -8.20 -9.02 -5.44
C ALA A 124 -8.49 -10.08 -4.38
N TRP A 125 -8.56 -11.37 -4.75
CA TRP A 125 -8.79 -12.45 -3.80
C TRP A 125 -7.65 -12.65 -2.81
N ASP A 126 -6.41 -12.74 -3.30
CA ASP A 126 -5.24 -12.92 -2.43
C ASP A 126 -5.06 -11.74 -1.49
N LYS A 127 -5.33 -10.52 -1.98
CA LYS A 127 -5.32 -9.32 -1.15
C LYS A 127 -6.36 -9.39 -0.04
N VAL A 128 -7.59 -9.79 -0.36
CA VAL A 128 -8.66 -9.94 0.64
C VAL A 128 -8.30 -11.02 1.66
N ARG A 129 -7.76 -12.17 1.23
CA ARG A 129 -7.25 -13.21 2.15
C ARG A 129 -6.17 -12.66 3.07
N SER A 130 -5.23 -11.89 2.53
CA SER A 130 -4.14 -11.28 3.30
C SER A 130 -4.66 -10.22 4.29
N GLU A 131 -5.61 -9.38 3.87
CA GLU A 131 -6.24 -8.35 4.70
C GLU A 131 -7.00 -8.99 5.87
N VAL A 132 -7.86 -9.99 5.59
CA VAL A 132 -8.61 -10.72 6.61
C VAL A 132 -7.68 -11.44 7.58
N CYS A 133 -6.66 -12.14 7.08
CA CYS A 133 -5.65 -12.81 7.90
C CYS A 133 -4.95 -11.82 8.84
N THR A 134 -4.57 -10.66 8.32
CA THR A 134 -3.89 -9.61 9.10
C THR A 134 -4.80 -9.03 10.17
N MET A 135 -6.04 -8.65 9.86
CA MET A 135 -7.00 -8.13 10.84
C MET A 135 -7.25 -9.14 11.97
N GLN A 136 -7.49 -10.40 11.61
CA GLN A 136 -7.71 -11.45 12.60
C GLN A 136 -6.46 -11.70 13.47
N TYR A 137 -5.27 -11.70 12.88
CA TYR A 137 -4.02 -11.85 13.63
C TYR A 137 -3.79 -10.69 14.62
N ILE A 138 -3.97 -9.44 14.17
CA ILE A 138 -3.85 -8.24 15.01
C ILE A 138 -4.83 -8.31 16.18
N ARG A 139 -6.09 -8.63 15.91
CA ARG A 139 -7.14 -8.73 16.95
C ARG A 139 -6.83 -9.82 18.00
N ARG A 140 -6.14 -10.90 17.61
CA ARG A 140 -5.75 -11.98 18.53
C ARG A 140 -4.50 -11.67 19.34
N LYS A 141 -3.53 -10.96 18.76
CA LYS A 141 -2.19 -10.81 19.34
C LYS A 141 -1.93 -9.45 19.98
N THR A 142 -2.82 -8.49 19.77
CA THR A 142 -2.65 -7.11 20.23
C THR A 142 -3.96 -6.53 20.77
N ASN A 143 -3.86 -5.39 21.44
CA ASN A 143 -5.01 -4.58 21.86
C ASN A 143 -5.41 -3.52 20.84
N ILE A 144 -4.87 -3.57 19.61
CA ILE A 144 -5.18 -2.59 18.57
C ILE A 144 -6.63 -2.82 18.12
N PRO A 145 -7.50 -1.79 18.17
CA PRO A 145 -8.87 -1.94 17.73
C PRO A 145 -8.91 -2.04 16.20
N VAL A 146 -9.25 -3.22 15.69
CA VAL A 146 -9.48 -3.48 14.25
C VAL A 146 -10.85 -4.14 14.07
N PRO A 147 -11.52 -3.97 12.92
CA PRO A 147 -12.84 -4.55 12.70
C PRO A 147 -12.85 -6.07 12.87
N GLN A 148 -13.89 -6.60 13.51
CA GLN A 148 -14.14 -8.03 13.47
C GLN A 148 -14.63 -8.45 12.08
N VAL A 149 -13.96 -9.43 11.47
CA VAL A 149 -14.43 -10.07 10.23
C VAL A 149 -15.43 -11.16 10.57
N TYR A 150 -16.61 -11.13 9.93
CA TYR A 150 -17.66 -12.14 10.09
C TYR A 150 -17.67 -13.15 8.94
N ALA A 151 -17.40 -12.69 7.72
CA ALA A 151 -17.30 -13.54 6.54
C ALA A 151 -16.48 -12.84 5.46
N TYR A 152 -15.95 -13.61 4.52
CA TYR A 152 -15.34 -13.11 3.29
C TYR A 152 -15.45 -14.20 2.23
N GLY A 153 -15.41 -13.84 0.96
CA GLY A 153 -15.62 -14.84 -0.09
C GLY A 153 -15.85 -14.23 -1.46
N ARG A 154 -16.50 -15.01 -2.32
CA ARG A 154 -16.90 -14.61 -3.67
C ARG A 154 -18.40 -14.81 -3.83
N SER A 155 -19.08 -13.81 -4.39
CA SER A 155 -20.52 -13.87 -4.67
C SER A 155 -20.86 -13.09 -5.93
N GLN A 156 -22.01 -13.39 -6.54
CA GLN A 156 -22.51 -12.64 -7.68
C GLN A 156 -23.13 -11.33 -7.17
N LEU A 157 -22.37 -10.23 -7.23
CA LEU A 157 -22.77 -8.95 -6.63
C LEU A 157 -22.98 -7.86 -7.67
N CYS A 158 -22.67 -8.08 -8.95
CA CYS A 158 -22.94 -7.15 -10.04
C CYS A 158 -24.13 -7.60 -10.90
N ARG A 159 -24.94 -6.64 -11.34
CA ARG A 159 -26.06 -6.88 -12.26
C ARG A 159 -25.53 -7.43 -13.59
N HIS A 160 -26.11 -8.54 -14.04
CA HIS A 160 -25.80 -9.18 -15.33
C HIS A 160 -24.34 -9.66 -15.49
N ALA A 161 -23.57 -9.78 -14.41
CA ALA A 161 -22.24 -10.38 -14.42
C ALA A 161 -22.32 -11.88 -14.13
N THR A 162 -21.57 -12.70 -14.88
CA THR A 162 -21.37 -14.12 -14.58
C THR A 162 -20.23 -14.35 -13.60
N GLU A 163 -19.32 -13.38 -13.48
CA GLU A 163 -18.17 -13.44 -12.58
C GLU A 163 -18.59 -13.16 -11.13
N LEU A 164 -17.96 -13.85 -10.19
CA LEU A 164 -18.18 -13.64 -8.77
C LEU A 164 -17.20 -12.57 -8.25
N GLN A 165 -17.74 -11.53 -7.62
CA GLN A 165 -16.97 -10.47 -7.00
C GLN A 165 -16.51 -10.88 -5.60
N VAL A 166 -15.32 -10.44 -5.24
CA VAL A 166 -14.77 -10.66 -3.89
C VAL A 166 -15.45 -9.73 -2.88
N PHE A 167 -15.66 -10.20 -1.65
CA PHE A 167 -16.20 -9.38 -0.57
C PHE A 167 -15.59 -9.72 0.81
N ILE A 168 -15.73 -8.78 1.74
CA ILE A 168 -15.54 -8.93 3.19
C ILE A 168 -16.80 -8.41 3.88
N ILE A 169 -17.32 -9.16 4.86
CA ILE A 169 -18.36 -8.72 5.80
C ILE A 169 -17.71 -8.55 7.15
N MET A 170 -17.79 -7.35 7.71
CA MET A 170 -17.09 -6.99 8.94
C MET A 170 -17.87 -6.01 9.81
N GLU A 171 -17.39 -5.85 11.04
CA GLU A 171 -17.90 -4.93 12.06
C GLU A 171 -17.91 -3.48 11.56
N GLN A 172 -19.01 -2.79 11.79
CA GLN A 172 -19.03 -1.33 11.68
C GLN A 172 -18.52 -0.72 12.98
N ILE A 173 -17.25 -0.30 13.01
CA ILE A 173 -16.70 0.46 14.13
C ILE A 173 -17.42 1.79 14.25
N LYS A 174 -17.90 2.12 15.46
CA LYS A 174 -18.50 3.43 15.76
C LYS A 174 -17.38 4.43 16.02
N GLY A 175 -17.34 5.47 15.19
CA GLY A 175 -16.33 6.52 15.24
C GLY A 175 -16.35 7.31 13.92
N GLN A 176 -15.59 8.40 13.86
CA GLN A 176 -15.43 9.20 12.66
C GLN A 176 -13.97 9.16 12.19
N PRO A 177 -13.71 9.17 10.88
CA PRO A 177 -12.35 9.31 10.37
C PRO A 177 -11.68 10.55 10.95
N LEU A 178 -10.47 10.39 11.45
CA LEU A 178 -9.67 11.49 11.96
C LEU A 178 -9.43 12.49 10.83
N THR A 179 -9.70 13.76 11.11
CA THR A 179 -9.41 14.84 10.17
C THR A 179 -8.31 15.72 10.72
N ARG A 180 -7.51 16.29 9.81
CA ARG A 180 -6.50 17.30 10.17
C ARG A 180 -7.12 18.45 10.97
N LYS A 181 -8.30 18.91 10.56
CA LYS A 181 -9.04 19.96 11.25
C LYS A 181 -9.38 19.55 12.69
N ALA A 182 -9.89 18.34 12.90
CA ALA A 182 -10.22 17.85 14.24
C ALA A 182 -8.98 17.82 15.15
N LEU A 183 -7.82 17.40 14.65
CA LEU A 183 -6.55 17.48 15.39
C LEU A 183 -6.18 18.93 15.69
N GLU A 184 -6.19 19.82 14.70
CA GLU A 184 -5.73 21.22 14.86
C GLU A 184 -6.61 22.03 15.82
N THR A 185 -7.93 21.80 15.80
CA THR A 185 -8.88 22.54 16.64
C THR A 185 -9.08 21.95 18.04
N SER A 186 -8.54 20.76 18.31
CA SER A 186 -8.72 20.09 19.60
C SER A 186 -7.82 20.65 20.69
N LEU A 187 -8.30 20.53 21.94
CA LEU A 187 -7.55 20.93 23.13
C LEU A 187 -6.23 20.13 23.23
N GLU A 188 -5.18 20.76 23.74
CA GLU A 188 -3.87 20.12 23.94
C GLU A 188 -3.96 18.77 24.68
N PRO A 189 -4.70 18.63 25.80
CA PRO A 189 -4.78 17.36 26.49
C PRO A 189 -5.35 16.21 25.65
N ARG A 190 -6.33 16.49 24.76
CA ARG A 190 -6.92 15.50 23.84
C ARG A 190 -5.91 15.08 22.77
N ARG A 191 -5.20 16.06 22.18
CA ARG A 191 -4.14 15.78 21.19
C ARG A 191 -3.02 14.94 21.80
N ARG A 192 -2.60 15.24 23.03
CA ARG A 192 -1.59 14.48 23.75
C ARG A 192 -2.04 13.04 24.01
N LEU A 193 -3.29 12.84 24.42
CA LEU A 193 -3.86 11.51 24.62
C LEU A 193 -3.90 10.71 23.30
N PHE A 194 -4.38 11.32 22.22
CA PHE A 194 -4.37 10.71 20.90
C PHE A 194 -2.95 10.28 20.47
N LEU A 195 -1.96 11.16 20.61
CA LEU A 195 -0.57 10.83 20.29
C LEU A 195 -0.03 9.69 21.15
N GLN A 196 -0.41 9.63 22.43
CA GLN A 196 -0.08 8.53 23.31
C GLN A 196 -0.68 7.20 22.80
N GLN A 197 -1.95 7.20 22.40
CA GLN A 197 -2.59 6.00 21.83
C GLN A 197 -1.92 5.54 20.52
N ILE A 198 -1.45 6.47 19.68
CA ILE A 198 -0.67 6.12 18.48
C ILE A 198 0.66 5.46 18.84
N VAL A 199 1.35 5.95 19.88
CA VAL A 199 2.55 5.31 20.41
C VAL A 199 2.23 3.91 20.94
N ASP A 200 1.11 3.74 21.64
CA ASP A 200 0.66 2.44 22.15
C ASP A 200 0.38 1.46 21.00
N VAL A 201 -0.25 1.91 19.90
CA VAL A 201 -0.45 1.11 18.67
C VAL A 201 0.88 0.64 18.09
N PHE A 202 1.87 1.55 17.94
CA PHE A 202 3.18 1.16 17.44
C PHE A 202 3.92 0.21 18.39
N ALA A 203 3.78 0.40 19.70
CA ALA A 203 4.34 -0.49 20.70
C ALA A 203 3.71 -1.89 20.63
N GLU A 204 2.39 -1.99 20.44
CA GLU A 204 1.68 -3.25 20.25
C GLU A 204 2.16 -4.00 18.99
N LEU A 205 2.29 -3.31 17.84
CA LEU A 205 2.83 -3.93 16.61
C LEU A 205 4.28 -4.42 16.80
N ARG A 206 5.07 -3.78 17.66
CA ARG A 206 6.45 -4.20 17.97
C ARG A 206 6.53 -5.44 18.86
N LYS A 207 5.44 -5.87 19.51
CA LYS A 207 5.41 -7.09 20.34
C LYS A 207 5.33 -8.38 19.52
N VAL A 208 4.98 -8.29 18.24
CA VAL A 208 4.78 -9.42 17.34
C VAL A 208 5.86 -9.45 16.24
N PRO A 209 7.04 -10.06 16.51
CA PRO A 209 8.10 -10.18 15.52
C PRO A 209 7.83 -11.33 14.54
N PHE A 210 8.35 -11.17 13.33
CA PHE A 210 8.37 -12.16 12.26
C PHE A 210 9.80 -12.39 11.78
N THR A 211 10.08 -13.57 11.22
CA THR A 211 11.41 -13.93 10.72
C THR A 211 11.63 -13.55 9.26
N ARG A 212 10.58 -13.07 8.56
CA ARG A 212 10.60 -12.73 7.14
C ARG A 212 9.80 -11.47 6.87
N GLY A 213 10.22 -10.72 5.86
CA GLY A 213 9.50 -9.57 5.32
C GLY A 213 8.49 -9.99 4.26
N GLY A 214 7.28 -9.45 4.35
CA GLY A 214 6.18 -9.83 3.48
C GLY A 214 4.81 -9.42 4.03
N SER A 215 3.77 -10.03 3.47
CA SER A 215 2.39 -9.90 3.93
C SER A 215 1.90 -11.21 4.53
N LEU A 216 1.02 -11.13 5.53
CA LEU A 216 0.45 -12.30 6.16
C LEU A 216 -0.57 -12.96 5.23
N MET A 217 -0.61 -14.29 5.22
CA MET A 217 -1.54 -15.10 4.44
C MET A 217 -2.07 -16.25 5.30
N PRO A 218 -3.32 -16.70 5.10
CA PRO A 218 -3.78 -17.96 5.68
C PRO A 218 -2.84 -19.10 5.31
N SER A 219 -2.48 -19.93 6.27
CA SER A 219 -1.55 -21.06 6.08
C SER A 219 -2.17 -22.21 5.28
N ASN A 220 -3.50 -22.29 5.28
CA ASN A 220 -4.27 -23.28 4.54
C ASN A 220 -5.25 -22.56 3.58
N ASP A 221 -5.63 -23.25 2.50
CA ASP A 221 -6.61 -22.74 1.52
C ASP A 221 -8.06 -22.80 2.00
N GLU A 222 -8.33 -23.66 2.98
CA GLU A 222 -9.58 -23.67 3.73
C GLU A 222 -9.42 -22.80 4.98
N ASP A 223 -10.46 -22.04 5.30
CA ASP A 223 -10.49 -21.01 6.34
C ASP A 223 -9.61 -21.31 7.56
N ILE A 224 -8.84 -20.30 7.96
CA ILE A 224 -7.88 -20.32 9.07
C ILE A 224 -8.48 -21.08 10.25
N GLU A 225 -7.99 -22.28 10.53
CA GLU A 225 -8.09 -22.84 11.87
C GLU A 225 -7.52 -21.78 12.82
N LEU A 226 -8.34 -21.31 13.75
CA LEU A 226 -8.14 -20.09 14.53
C LEU A 226 -6.76 -20.00 15.23
N ASP A 227 -6.10 -21.15 15.40
CA ASP A 227 -4.86 -21.34 16.14
C ASP A 227 -3.61 -21.51 15.26
N SER A 228 -3.75 -21.66 13.94
CA SER A 228 -2.58 -21.81 13.06
C SER A 228 -1.84 -20.47 12.87
N PRO A 229 -0.50 -20.43 12.99
CA PRO A 229 0.28 -19.22 12.74
C PRO A 229 0.21 -18.86 11.25
N PRO A 230 0.02 -17.59 10.87
CA PRO A 230 -0.11 -17.20 9.48
C PRO A 230 1.19 -17.45 8.71
N ASP A 231 1.04 -17.77 7.43
CA ASP A 231 2.15 -17.78 6.50
C ASP A 231 2.55 -16.37 6.10
N ILE A 232 3.75 -16.23 5.58
CA ILE A 232 4.26 -14.98 5.02
C ILE A 232 4.50 -15.20 3.54
N VAL A 233 3.91 -14.34 2.72
CA VAL A 233 4.13 -14.27 1.27
C VAL A 233 4.81 -12.96 0.90
N GLY A 234 5.34 -12.84 -0.32
CA GLY A 234 5.93 -11.58 -0.78
C GLY A 234 4.93 -10.42 -0.67
N ALA A 235 5.42 -9.24 -0.27
CA ALA A 235 4.56 -8.15 0.18
C ALA A 235 3.58 -7.67 -0.90
N PHE A 236 2.30 -7.51 -0.51
CA PHE A 236 1.35 -6.68 -1.24
C PHE A 236 1.67 -5.21 -0.98
N SER A 237 1.72 -4.40 -2.04
CA SER A 237 1.88 -2.96 -1.90
C SER A 237 1.11 -2.20 -2.98
N ILE A 238 0.74 -0.96 -2.67
CA ILE A 238 0.09 -0.04 -3.62
C ILE A 238 1.00 0.12 -4.86
N ARG A 239 2.31 0.25 -4.65
CA ARG A 239 3.30 0.41 -5.71
C ARG A 239 3.40 -0.81 -6.64
N LYS A 240 3.35 -2.03 -6.09
CA LYS A 240 3.30 -3.25 -6.91
C LYS A 240 1.99 -3.33 -7.69
N ASN A 241 0.86 -2.97 -7.08
CA ASN A 241 -0.43 -2.91 -7.77
C ASN A 241 -0.43 -1.92 -8.94
N GLU A 242 0.12 -0.71 -8.73
CA GLU A 242 0.29 0.31 -9.77
C GLU A 242 1.16 -0.21 -10.91
N LEU A 243 2.29 -0.84 -10.58
CA LEU A 243 3.20 -1.43 -11.56
C LEU A 243 2.53 -2.55 -12.39
N GLN A 244 1.75 -3.42 -11.74
CA GLN A 244 0.96 -4.45 -12.40
C GLN A 244 -0.14 -3.86 -13.29
N ALA A 245 -0.85 -2.83 -12.82
CA ALA A 245 -1.85 -2.13 -13.62
C ALA A 245 -1.22 -1.43 -14.84
N ALA A 246 0.03 -1.00 -14.74
CA ALA A 246 0.84 -0.47 -15.84
C ALA A 246 1.38 -1.56 -16.79
N GLY A 247 0.95 -2.82 -16.64
CA GLY A 247 1.30 -3.90 -17.56
C GLY A 247 2.67 -4.51 -17.27
N TYR A 248 3.15 -4.47 -16.03
CA TYR A 248 4.40 -5.15 -15.64
C TYR A 248 4.11 -6.29 -14.68
N THR A 249 4.75 -7.44 -14.88
CA THR A 249 4.73 -8.50 -13.88
C THR A 249 5.80 -8.21 -12.85
N ALA A 250 5.47 -8.19 -11.56
CA ALA A 250 6.43 -8.08 -10.47
C ALA A 250 6.32 -9.32 -9.58
N SER A 251 7.40 -10.08 -9.45
CA SER A 251 7.40 -11.29 -8.62
C SER A 251 7.20 -10.95 -7.15
N ARG A 252 6.48 -11.81 -6.43
CA ARG A 252 6.29 -11.71 -4.97
C ARG A 252 7.48 -12.39 -4.29
N ILE A 253 8.52 -11.64 -3.96
CA ILE A 253 9.70 -12.19 -3.30
C ILE A 253 9.50 -12.20 -1.79
N LEU A 254 9.80 -13.32 -1.19
CA LEU A 254 9.94 -13.43 0.26
C LEU A 254 11.33 -13.00 0.67
N THR A 255 11.41 -11.98 1.53
CA THR A 255 12.68 -11.41 1.94
C THR A 255 13.06 -11.90 3.33
N THR A 256 14.33 -12.26 3.51
CA THR A 256 14.86 -12.78 4.77
C THR A 256 15.71 -11.75 5.53
N SER A 257 16.09 -10.66 4.86
CA SER A 257 16.76 -9.53 5.49
C SER A 257 16.07 -8.19 5.18
N ALA A 258 16.22 -7.22 6.07
CA ALA A 258 15.70 -5.87 5.85
C ALA A 258 16.34 -5.19 4.62
N LYS A 259 17.58 -5.56 4.28
CA LYS A 259 18.25 -5.09 3.06
C LYS A 259 17.58 -5.62 1.80
N GLU A 260 17.30 -6.92 1.74
CA GLU A 260 16.56 -7.52 0.60
C GLU A 260 15.19 -6.86 0.42
N PHE A 261 14.49 -6.59 1.52
CA PHE A 261 13.20 -5.90 1.48
C PHE A 261 13.33 -4.47 0.95
N LEU A 262 14.31 -3.70 1.45
CA LEU A 262 14.55 -2.35 0.95
C LEU A 262 14.94 -2.33 -0.53
N ASP A 263 15.87 -3.21 -0.94
CA ASP A 263 16.31 -3.33 -2.33
C ASP A 263 15.12 -3.63 -3.27
N GLU A 264 14.20 -4.50 -2.85
CA GLU A 264 12.96 -4.79 -3.60
C GLU A 264 12.08 -3.55 -3.74
N GLN A 265 11.83 -2.82 -2.65
CA GLN A 265 11.00 -1.60 -2.69
C GLN A 265 11.64 -0.50 -3.55
N LEU A 266 12.96 -0.32 -3.46
CA LEU A 266 13.71 0.63 -4.29
C LEU A 266 13.63 0.26 -5.77
N CYS A 267 13.74 -1.02 -6.11
CA CYS A 267 13.62 -1.49 -7.49
C CYS A 267 12.24 -1.17 -8.09
N ILE A 268 11.16 -1.38 -7.31
CA ILE A 268 9.79 -1.06 -7.72
C ILE A 268 9.63 0.45 -7.93
N LEU A 269 10.11 1.27 -6.99
CA LEU A 269 10.05 2.73 -7.08
C LEU A 269 10.81 3.27 -8.31
N GLN A 270 12.05 2.80 -8.51
CA GLN A 270 12.85 3.16 -9.68
C GLN A 270 12.14 2.83 -10.98
N ARG A 271 11.50 1.65 -11.06
CA ARG A 271 10.73 1.29 -12.25
C ARG A 271 9.55 2.23 -12.45
N LEU A 272 8.77 2.52 -11.40
CA LEU A 272 7.62 3.41 -11.48
C LEU A 272 8.00 4.80 -12.00
N TRP A 273 9.09 5.39 -11.52
CA TRP A 273 9.57 6.71 -11.97
C TRP A 273 10.03 6.73 -13.43
N THR A 274 10.44 5.60 -14.00
CA THR A 274 10.78 5.53 -15.44
C THR A 274 9.56 5.40 -16.35
N MET A 275 8.36 5.21 -15.80
CA MET A 275 7.17 5.03 -16.62
C MET A 275 6.66 6.37 -17.17
N PRO A 276 6.20 6.42 -18.43
CA PRO A 276 5.62 7.64 -18.98
C PRO A 276 4.33 8.00 -18.23
N CYS A 277 4.26 9.21 -17.67
CA CYS A 277 3.04 9.76 -17.09
C CYS A 277 2.55 10.93 -17.95
N LYS A 278 1.29 10.84 -18.41
CA LYS A 278 0.72 11.80 -19.37
C LYS A 278 0.38 13.16 -18.73
N ASP A 279 -0.03 13.14 -17.46
CA ASP A 279 -0.56 14.29 -16.74
C ASP A 279 0.39 14.73 -15.59
N LEU A 280 1.68 14.35 -15.66
CA LEU A 280 2.66 14.74 -14.65
C LEU A 280 2.95 16.23 -14.78
N ASP A 281 2.50 17.01 -13.80
CA ASP A 281 2.86 18.42 -13.75
C ASP A 281 4.36 18.57 -13.50
N ARG A 282 4.92 19.72 -13.92
CA ARG A 282 6.36 19.96 -13.85
C ARG A 282 6.88 19.92 -12.41
N GLU A 283 6.13 20.44 -11.44
CA GLU A 283 6.57 20.49 -10.05
C GLU A 283 6.65 19.07 -9.47
N GLN A 284 5.65 18.24 -9.73
CA GLN A 284 5.65 16.84 -9.34
C GLN A 284 6.78 16.07 -10.03
N ALA A 285 7.02 16.30 -11.32
CA ALA A 285 8.15 15.69 -12.04
C ALA A 285 9.50 16.06 -11.41
N GLU A 286 9.73 17.35 -11.13
CA GLU A 286 10.96 17.83 -10.47
C GLU A 286 11.13 17.22 -9.07
N ARG A 287 10.04 17.08 -8.30
CA ARG A 287 10.08 16.44 -6.97
C ARG A 287 10.38 14.95 -7.03
N GLU A 288 9.79 14.23 -7.98
CA GLU A 288 10.03 12.80 -8.19
C GLU A 288 11.46 12.54 -8.66
N GLU A 289 11.95 13.34 -9.63
CA GLU A 289 13.34 13.26 -10.09
C GLU A 289 14.31 13.56 -8.95
N PHE A 290 14.07 14.61 -8.17
CA PHE A 290 14.88 14.93 -7.00
C PHE A 290 14.88 13.78 -5.99
N ALA A 291 13.72 13.23 -5.65
CA ALA A 291 13.61 12.12 -4.70
C ALA A 291 14.35 10.88 -5.20
N GLN A 292 14.24 10.56 -6.48
CA GLN A 292 14.95 9.45 -7.11
C GLN A 292 16.46 9.65 -7.03
N GLN A 293 16.96 10.82 -7.46
CA GLN A 293 18.38 11.14 -7.41
C GLN A 293 18.92 11.13 -5.98
N PHE A 294 18.17 11.71 -5.04
CA PHE A 294 18.55 11.78 -3.63
C PHE A 294 18.66 10.39 -2.99
N ILE A 295 17.65 9.53 -3.17
CA ILE A 295 17.65 8.17 -2.60
C ILE A 295 18.75 7.30 -3.20
N CYS A 296 19.14 7.55 -4.46
CA CYS A 296 20.20 6.79 -5.13
C CYS A 296 21.62 7.29 -4.82
N GLN A 297 21.79 8.35 -4.02
CA GLN A 297 23.13 8.83 -3.62
C GLN A 297 23.82 7.79 -2.72
N PRO A 298 25.08 7.39 -3.02
CA PRO A 298 25.83 6.46 -2.18
C PRO A 298 25.88 6.90 -0.71
N GLU A 299 26.03 8.20 -0.46
CA GLU A 299 26.10 8.76 0.89
C GLU A 299 24.78 8.61 1.65
N ILE A 300 23.64 8.58 0.95
CA ILE A 300 22.32 8.35 1.55
C ILE A 300 22.15 6.86 1.82
N LEU A 301 22.49 5.99 0.87
CA LEU A 301 22.43 4.54 1.05
C LEU A 301 23.37 4.07 2.18
N ASP A 302 24.56 4.66 2.30
CA ASP A 302 25.51 4.38 3.38
C ASP A 302 25.01 4.86 4.74
N ARG A 303 24.16 5.91 4.77
CA ARG A 303 23.51 6.42 5.99
C ARG A 303 22.27 5.64 6.39
N ILE A 304 21.63 4.93 5.46
CA ILE A 304 20.56 4.00 5.79
C ILE A 304 21.22 2.78 6.45
N TYR A 305 21.45 2.90 7.75
CA TYR A 305 21.95 1.79 8.56
C TYR A 305 20.85 0.72 8.64
N ILE A 306 21.06 -0.36 7.88
CA ILE A 306 20.32 -1.60 8.06
C ILE A 306 21.21 -2.48 8.90
N ASP A 307 20.81 -2.72 10.14
CA ASP A 307 21.49 -3.68 10.99
C ASP A 307 21.50 -5.05 10.28
N PRO A 308 22.66 -5.55 9.84
CA PRO A 308 22.75 -6.82 9.13
C PRO A 308 22.41 -8.01 10.03
N THR A 309 22.35 -7.79 11.35
CA THR A 309 21.95 -8.79 12.36
C THR A 309 20.47 -8.70 12.73
N ALA A 310 19.75 -7.67 12.26
CA ALA A 310 18.31 -7.57 12.47
C ALA A 310 17.58 -8.64 11.65
N GLN A 311 17.18 -9.71 12.34
CA GLN A 311 16.42 -10.84 11.78
C GLN A 311 14.91 -10.74 12.06
N SER A 312 14.48 -9.66 12.72
CA SER A 312 13.09 -9.46 13.13
C SER A 312 12.42 -8.41 12.25
N PHE A 313 11.34 -8.82 11.60
CA PHE A 313 10.37 -7.96 10.93
C PHE A 313 9.19 -7.70 11.85
N PHE A 314 8.51 -6.56 11.65
CA PHE A 314 7.34 -6.18 12.43
C PHE A 314 6.24 -5.74 11.47
N LEU A 315 4.99 -5.90 11.89
CA LEU A 315 3.85 -5.38 11.14
C LEU A 315 3.92 -3.86 11.07
N ALA A 316 3.63 -3.32 9.89
CA ALA A 316 3.49 -1.91 9.64
C ALA A 316 2.26 -1.70 8.77
N HIS A 317 1.44 -0.73 9.12
CA HIS A 317 0.27 -0.36 8.34
C HIS A 317 0.74 0.48 7.13
N PRO A 318 0.57 0.00 5.88
CA PRO A 318 1.19 0.61 4.69
C PRO A 318 0.59 1.97 4.33
N ASP A 319 -0.64 2.25 4.77
CA ASP A 319 -1.35 3.51 4.52
C ASP A 319 -1.95 4.14 5.78
N LEU A 320 -1.17 4.24 6.88
CA LEU A 320 -1.69 4.80 8.14
C LEU A 320 -1.82 6.32 8.04
N ARG A 321 -2.95 6.77 7.51
CA ARG A 321 -3.31 8.18 7.34
C ARG A 321 -4.50 8.53 8.25
N PRO A 322 -4.78 9.82 8.51
CA PRO A 322 -5.92 10.22 9.35
C PRO A 322 -7.25 9.57 8.93
N GLY A 323 -7.52 9.41 7.63
CA GLY A 323 -8.73 8.76 7.13
C GLY A 323 -8.91 7.28 7.56
N ASN A 324 -7.83 6.62 7.96
CA ASN A 324 -7.77 5.22 8.36
C ASN A 324 -7.73 5.03 9.88
N ILE A 325 -7.84 6.12 10.64
CA ILE A 325 -7.92 6.12 12.10
C ILE A 325 -9.30 6.65 12.47
N LEU A 326 -10.13 5.81 13.07
CA LEU A 326 -11.44 6.19 13.56
C LEU A 326 -11.32 6.66 15.01
N VAL A 327 -11.92 7.81 15.31
CA VAL A 327 -11.92 8.40 16.65
C VAL A 327 -13.32 8.79 17.12
N ASP A 328 -13.50 8.91 18.43
CA ASP A 328 -14.69 9.53 19.03
C ASP A 328 -14.57 11.06 19.11
N ASP A 329 -15.57 11.70 19.73
CA ASP A 329 -15.64 13.16 19.88
C ASP A 329 -14.54 13.72 20.82
N GLU A 330 -13.89 12.86 21.59
CA GLU A 330 -12.79 13.16 22.51
C GLU A 330 -11.40 12.90 21.90
N LEU A 331 -11.34 12.44 20.65
CA LEU A 331 -10.14 11.96 19.94
C LEU A 331 -9.55 10.65 20.46
N ASN A 332 -10.32 9.82 21.18
CA ASN A 332 -9.87 8.48 21.52
C ASN A 332 -9.93 7.60 20.26
N ILE A 333 -8.88 6.80 20.01
CA ILE A 333 -8.88 5.83 18.91
C ILE A 333 -9.94 4.75 19.17
N CYS A 334 -10.93 4.68 18.29
CA CYS A 334 -11.97 3.64 18.27
C CYS A 334 -11.64 2.49 17.32
N GLY A 335 -10.82 2.74 16.29
CA GLY A 335 -10.49 1.74 15.28
C GLY A 335 -9.38 2.16 14.34
N ILE A 336 -8.64 1.17 13.84
CA ILE A 336 -7.71 1.30 12.73
C ILE A 336 -8.23 0.40 11.61
N ILE A 337 -8.35 0.96 10.41
CA ILE A 337 -8.92 0.29 9.23
C ILE A 337 -7.98 0.45 8.04
N ASP A 338 -8.18 -0.39 7.01
CA ASP A 338 -7.26 -0.54 5.86
C ASP A 338 -5.85 -1.01 6.29
#